data_AF-A0A643F4Y0-F1
#
_entry.id   AF-A0A643F4Y0-F1
#
_cell.length_a   1.000
_cell.length_b   1.000
_cell.length_c   1.000
_cell.angle_alpha   90.00
_cell.angle_beta   90.00
_cell.angle_gamma   90.00
#
_symmetry.space_group_name_H-M   'P 1'
#
loop_
_entity.id
_entity.type
_entity.pdbx_description
1 polymer ?
#
loop_
_entity_poly.entity_id
_entity_poly.type
_entity_poly.pdbx_seq_one_letter_code
_entity_poly.pdbx_strand_id
1 'polypeptide(L)'
;MTNISRFKTLRAAALFGLSLMILPQSVKVAVAEDILAIATPPQTPADINNFKLTEDLLARMEKIHNKLEDMQLSPTAEEGQDAQPSMDSMVKSIESRPQVVDVMKAENITPRDYLLAYFAMMSALAAADAEEEDQLVDEVKQVNPEHVAFGKQYGERIRELIGE
;
A
#
# COMPACT_ATOMS: atom_id res chain seq x y z
N MET A 1 -49.38 9.80 -48.26
CA MET A 1 -49.84 11.21 -48.35
C MET A 1 -48.89 12.03 -47.50
N THR A 2 -47.72 12.42 -48.01
CA THR A 2 -47.44 13.62 -48.83
C THR A 2 -47.67 14.94 -48.10
N ASN A 3 -46.58 15.70 -47.93
CA ASN A 3 -46.42 17.16 -48.14
C ASN A 3 -46.25 18.17 -46.97
N ILE A 4 -45.08 18.84 -47.03
CA ILE A 4 -44.83 20.31 -47.04
C ILE A 4 -44.97 21.04 -45.68
N SER A 5 -43.88 21.36 -44.97
CA SER A 5 -42.98 22.56 -45.09
C SER A 5 -43.66 23.92 -44.86
N ARG A 6 -43.14 24.73 -43.92
CA ARG A 6 -42.75 26.15 -44.13
C ARG A 6 -42.19 26.84 -42.87
N PHE A 7 -40.96 27.32 -43.06
CA PHE A 7 -40.22 28.44 -42.45
C PHE A 7 -40.97 29.46 -41.57
N LYS A 8 -40.28 29.90 -40.50
CA LYS A 8 -40.11 31.33 -40.19
C LYS A 8 -38.72 31.59 -39.58
N THR A 9 -37.96 32.38 -40.32
CA THR A 9 -36.71 33.07 -39.94
C THR A 9 -36.94 34.14 -38.88
N LEU A 10 -35.97 34.32 -37.98
CA LEU A 10 -35.61 35.65 -37.48
C LEU A 10 -34.12 35.70 -37.14
N ARG A 11 -33.47 36.66 -37.77
CA ARG A 11 -32.07 37.07 -37.60
C ARG A 11 -31.93 37.82 -36.27
N ALA A 12 -30.83 37.58 -35.56
CA ALA A 12 -30.20 38.61 -34.75
C ALA A 12 -28.72 38.25 -34.58
N ALA A 13 -27.86 38.94 -35.34
CA ALA A 13 -26.44 39.06 -35.03
C ALA A 13 -26.31 40.01 -33.84
N ALA A 14 -25.52 39.62 -32.84
CA ALA A 14 -25.00 40.54 -31.83
C ALA A 14 -23.58 40.10 -31.46
N LEU A 15 -22.61 40.81 -32.04
CA LEU A 15 -21.22 40.88 -31.60
C LEU A 15 -21.19 41.60 -30.24
N PHE A 16 -20.77 40.88 -29.20
CA PHE A 16 -20.21 41.39 -27.95
C PHE A 16 -19.36 40.22 -27.43
N GLY A 17 -18.08 40.30 -27.13
CA GLY A 17 -17.15 41.39 -26.87
C GLY A 17 -16.05 40.69 -26.07
N LEU A 18 -14.83 40.64 -26.58
CA LEU A 18 -13.69 40.06 -25.87
C LEU A 18 -13.43 40.90 -24.61
N SER A 19 -13.90 40.45 -23.47
CA SER A 19 -13.38 40.88 -22.18
C SER A 19 -12.32 39.86 -21.74
N LEU A 20 -11.06 40.16 -22.07
CA LEU A 20 -9.90 39.62 -21.35
C LEU A 20 -10.03 40.05 -19.89
N MET A 21 -10.44 39.14 -19.01
CA MET A 21 -10.14 39.32 -17.59
C MET A 21 -8.65 39.06 -17.40
N ILE A 22 -7.90 40.12 -17.14
CA ILE A 22 -6.56 40.04 -16.58
C ILE A 22 -6.75 39.59 -15.12
N LEU A 23 -6.50 38.31 -14.85
CA LEU A 23 -6.39 37.81 -13.48
C LEU A 23 -5.06 38.32 -12.88
N PRO A 24 -5.05 38.82 -11.63
CA PRO A 24 -3.82 39.20 -10.96
C PRO A 24 -2.93 37.96 -10.78
N GLN A 25 -1.73 38.03 -11.37
CA GLN A 25 -0.64 37.07 -11.16
C GLN A 25 -0.08 37.23 -9.75
N SER A 26 -0.72 36.60 -8.77
CA SER A 26 -0.14 36.51 -7.43
C SER A 26 -0.74 35.37 -6.63
N VAL A 27 -0.45 34.13 -7.04
CA VAL A 27 -0.25 33.02 -6.10
C VAL A 27 0.91 32.19 -6.64
N LYS A 28 2.12 32.51 -6.19
CA LYS A 28 3.27 31.62 -6.36
C LYS A 28 3.01 30.35 -5.55
N VAL A 29 2.76 29.26 -6.27
CA VAL A 29 3.33 27.92 -6.06
C VAL A 29 3.65 27.59 -4.59
N ALA A 30 2.64 27.16 -3.84
CA ALA A 30 2.80 26.41 -2.59
C ALA A 30 1.97 25.10 -2.60
N VAL A 31 1.45 24.72 -3.77
CA VAL A 31 0.56 23.56 -3.97
C VAL A 31 1.25 22.47 -4.81
N ALA A 32 2.41 22.75 -5.41
CA ALA A 32 3.09 21.80 -6.27
C ALA A 32 3.82 20.68 -5.51
N GLU A 33 4.31 20.94 -4.28
CA GLU A 33 4.99 19.92 -3.47
C GLU A 33 4.01 18.85 -2.96
N ASP A 34 2.76 19.24 -2.66
CA ASP A 34 1.74 18.33 -2.13
C ASP A 34 1.12 17.44 -3.23
N ILE A 35 0.95 17.97 -4.44
CA ILE A 35 0.40 17.18 -5.57
C ILE A 35 1.42 16.15 -6.10
N LEU A 36 2.73 16.45 -6.07
CA LEU A 36 3.76 15.46 -6.44
C LEU A 36 3.90 14.32 -5.42
N ALA A 37 3.63 14.58 -4.14
CA ALA A 37 3.62 13.54 -3.12
C ALA A 37 2.45 12.54 -3.31
N ILE A 38 1.31 13.00 -3.85
CA ILE A 38 0.15 12.15 -4.18
C ILE A 38 0.43 11.27 -5.42
N ALA A 39 1.31 11.72 -6.32
CA ALA A 39 1.60 11.05 -7.59
C ALA A 39 2.77 10.04 -7.52
N THR A 40 3.47 9.95 -6.39
CA THR A 40 4.57 9.00 -6.22
C THR A 40 4.07 7.82 -5.41
N PRO A 41 4.08 6.59 -5.97
CA PRO A 41 3.74 5.39 -5.21
C PRO A 41 4.59 5.34 -3.94
N PRO A 42 3.98 5.07 -2.76
CA PRO A 42 4.72 4.99 -1.52
C PRO A 42 5.83 3.94 -1.67
N GLN A 43 7.08 4.39 -1.54
CA GLN A 43 8.23 3.50 -1.65
C GLN A 43 8.24 2.54 -0.46
N THR A 44 8.47 1.24 -0.72
CA THR A 44 8.74 0.29 0.36
C THR A 44 9.96 0.78 1.16
N PRO A 45 9.84 0.96 2.49
CA PRO A 45 10.95 1.40 3.32
C PRO A 45 12.19 0.50 3.15
N ALA A 46 13.39 1.10 3.18
CA ALA A 46 14.63 0.37 2.91
C ALA A 46 14.87 -0.81 3.85
N ASP A 47 14.50 -0.69 5.12
CA ASP A 47 14.64 -1.78 6.10
C ASP A 47 13.77 -2.98 5.75
N ILE A 48 12.60 -2.74 5.16
CA ILE A 48 11.70 -3.80 4.67
C ILE A 48 12.26 -4.38 3.37
N ASN A 49 12.60 -3.53 2.39
CA ASN A 49 13.05 -3.96 1.06
C ASN A 49 14.37 -4.75 1.09
N ASN A 50 15.23 -4.50 2.08
CA ASN A 50 16.49 -5.20 2.28
C ASN A 50 16.40 -6.35 3.30
N PHE A 51 15.22 -6.60 3.89
CA PHE A 51 15.04 -7.66 4.85
C PHE A 51 15.17 -9.02 4.16
N LYS A 52 15.97 -9.94 4.70
CA LYS A 52 16.24 -11.21 4.04
C LYS A 52 15.08 -12.18 4.24
N LEU A 53 14.39 -12.53 3.15
CA LEU A 53 13.36 -13.57 3.13
C LEU A 53 13.97 -14.93 2.83
N THR A 54 13.61 -15.94 3.62
CA THR A 54 14.02 -17.33 3.44
C THR A 54 12.86 -18.27 3.72
N GLU A 55 12.91 -19.49 3.17
CA GLU A 55 11.88 -20.50 3.44
C GLU A 55 11.82 -20.89 4.93
N ASP A 56 12.98 -20.98 5.59
CA ASP A 56 13.05 -21.24 7.04
C ASP A 56 12.35 -20.14 7.85
N LEU A 57 12.53 -18.88 7.46
CA LEU A 57 11.84 -17.77 8.11
C LEU A 57 10.33 -17.87 7.88
N LEU A 58 9.88 -18.15 6.65
CA LEU A 58 8.45 -18.35 6.35
C LEU A 58 7.86 -19.47 7.19
N ALA A 59 8.52 -20.62 7.29
CA ALA A 59 8.08 -21.74 8.12
C ALA A 59 7.97 -21.38 9.61
N ARG A 60 8.83 -20.48 10.10
CA ARG A 60 8.75 -19.98 11.48
C ARG A 60 7.62 -18.95 11.66
N MET A 61 7.38 -18.10 10.68
CA MET A 61 6.24 -17.17 10.67
C MET A 61 4.91 -17.92 10.69
N GLU A 62 4.77 -19.00 9.91
CA GLU A 62 3.59 -19.88 9.90
C GLU A 62 3.34 -20.53 11.27
N LYS A 63 4.40 -21.03 11.93
CA LYS A 63 4.28 -21.58 13.29
C LYS A 63 3.85 -20.54 14.32
N ILE A 64 4.37 -19.31 14.21
CA ILE A 64 3.94 -18.20 15.06
C ILE A 64 2.46 -17.92 14.80
N HIS A 65 2.06 -17.74 13.54
CA HIS A 65 0.69 -17.47 13.14
C HIS A 65 -0.30 -18.49 13.73
N ASN A 66 -0.08 -19.78 13.50
CA ASN A 66 -0.93 -20.84 14.02
C ASN A 66 -1.07 -20.79 15.55
N LYS A 67 0.03 -20.54 16.27
CA LYS A 67 0.00 -20.39 17.74
C LYS A 67 -0.77 -19.15 18.17
N LEU A 68 -0.69 -18.05 17.42
CA LEU A 68 -1.39 -16.81 17.74
C LEU A 68 -2.89 -16.92 17.45
N GLU A 69 -3.30 -17.63 16.40
CA GLU A 69 -4.71 -17.92 16.11
C GLU A 69 -5.38 -18.69 17.26
N ASP A 70 -4.68 -19.68 17.82
CA ASP A 70 -5.16 -20.47 18.96
C ASP A 70 -5.36 -19.63 20.24
N MET A 71 -4.70 -18.48 20.36
CA MET A 71 -4.70 -17.66 21.58
C MET A 71 -5.92 -16.74 21.73
N GLN A 72 -6.80 -16.61 20.71
CA GLN A 72 -7.98 -15.73 20.73
C GLN A 72 -7.66 -14.32 21.27
N LEU A 73 -6.62 -13.70 20.72
CA LEU A 73 -6.14 -12.40 21.16
C LEU A 73 -7.20 -11.32 20.91
N SER A 74 -7.45 -10.48 21.91
CA SER A 74 -8.23 -9.26 21.73
C SER A 74 -7.32 -8.10 21.31
N PRO A 75 -7.83 -7.13 20.53
CA PRO A 75 -7.08 -5.92 20.23
C PRO A 75 -6.64 -5.19 21.49
N THR A 76 -5.45 -4.60 21.47
CA THR A 76 -5.00 -3.71 22.55
C THR A 76 -5.70 -2.35 22.47
N ALA A 77 -5.64 -1.55 23.53
CA ALA A 77 -6.23 -0.22 23.53
C ALA A 77 -5.59 0.69 22.48
N GLU A 78 -4.28 0.53 22.24
CA GLU A 78 -3.51 1.33 21.27
C GLU A 78 -3.69 0.89 19.82
N GLU A 79 -4.10 -0.36 19.57
CA GLU A 79 -4.30 -0.89 18.22
C GLU A 79 -5.48 -0.18 17.52
N GLY A 80 -5.23 0.32 16.30
CA GLY A 80 -6.24 1.01 15.49
C GLY A 80 -6.50 2.49 15.85
N GLN A 81 -5.80 3.05 16.84
CA GLN A 81 -5.90 4.48 17.16
C GLN A 81 -5.12 5.37 16.18
N ASP A 82 -4.06 4.83 15.59
CA ASP A 82 -3.23 5.49 14.59
C ASP A 82 -3.51 4.85 13.21
N ALA A 83 -3.81 5.69 12.22
CA ALA A 83 -4.01 5.24 10.85
C ALA A 83 -2.69 4.80 10.18
N GLN A 84 -1.55 5.28 10.67
CA GLN A 84 -0.22 4.93 10.17
C GLN A 84 0.75 4.72 11.33
N PRO A 85 0.58 3.62 12.10
CA PRO A 85 1.43 3.36 13.25
C PRO A 85 2.89 3.18 12.82
N SER A 86 3.79 3.85 13.54
CA SER A 86 5.23 3.65 13.37
C SER A 86 5.67 2.21 13.70
N MET A 87 6.80 1.76 13.13
CA MET A 87 7.39 0.46 13.48
C MET A 87 7.61 0.33 15.00
N ASP A 88 8.10 1.39 15.65
CA ASP A 88 8.36 1.38 17.10
C ASP A 88 7.09 1.24 17.93
N SER A 89 5.98 1.87 17.52
CA SER A 89 4.70 1.73 18.22
C SER A 89 4.10 0.33 18.03
N MET A 90 4.22 -0.25 16.83
CA MET A 90 3.81 -1.64 16.59
C MET A 90 4.62 -2.63 17.43
N VAL A 91 5.95 -2.47 17.50
CA VAL A 91 6.82 -3.29 18.35
C VAL A 91 6.38 -3.19 19.81
N LYS A 92 6.17 -1.97 20.33
CA LYS A 92 5.73 -1.77 21.72
C LYS A 92 4.36 -2.42 21.99
N SER A 93 3.43 -2.35 21.04
CA SER A 93 2.14 -3.02 21.16
C SER A 93 2.30 -4.55 21.29
N ILE A 94 3.18 -5.17 20.50
CA ILE A 94 3.49 -6.60 20.65
C ILE A 94 4.15 -6.87 22.00
N GLU A 95 5.15 -6.08 22.39
CA GLU A 95 5.88 -6.24 23.66
C GLU A 95 4.99 -6.10 24.90
N SER A 96 3.88 -5.36 24.80
CA SER A 96 2.87 -5.25 25.86
C SER A 96 2.14 -6.56 26.19
N ARG A 97 2.26 -7.58 25.33
CA ARG A 97 1.62 -8.90 25.46
C ARG A 97 2.68 -9.99 25.63
N PRO A 98 3.12 -10.31 26.87
CA PRO A 98 4.19 -11.27 27.11
C PRO A 98 3.94 -12.64 26.45
N GLN A 99 2.70 -13.11 26.45
CA GLN A 99 2.32 -14.37 25.83
C GLN A 99 2.57 -14.40 24.31
N VAL A 100 2.40 -13.27 23.62
CA VAL A 100 2.70 -13.14 22.18
C VAL A 100 4.21 -13.13 21.96
N VAL A 101 4.94 -12.39 22.81
CA VAL A 101 6.41 -12.34 22.76
C VAL A 101 7.02 -13.73 22.99
N ASP A 102 6.47 -14.52 23.90
CA ASP A 102 6.97 -15.87 24.19
C ASP A 102 6.76 -16.83 23.01
N VAL A 103 5.66 -16.69 22.27
CA VAL A 103 5.43 -17.44 21.01
C VAL A 103 6.50 -17.10 19.98
N MET A 104 6.81 -15.81 19.77
CA MET A 104 7.84 -15.38 18.82
C MET A 104 9.24 -15.86 19.23
N LYS A 105 9.57 -15.77 20.51
CA LYS A 105 10.85 -16.25 21.07
C LYS A 105 11.01 -17.75 20.89
N ALA A 106 9.95 -18.55 21.01
CA ALA A 106 10.01 -20.00 20.81
C ALA A 106 10.48 -20.37 19.38
N GLU A 107 10.26 -19.48 18.41
CA GLU A 107 10.76 -19.64 17.03
C GLU A 107 12.01 -18.77 16.74
N ASN A 108 12.67 -18.24 17.77
CA ASN A 108 13.85 -17.37 17.64
C ASN A 108 13.61 -16.13 16.77
N ILE A 109 12.44 -15.51 16.92
CA ILE A 109 12.06 -14.28 16.22
C ILE A 109 11.79 -13.19 17.26
N THR A 110 12.34 -11.99 17.02
CA THR A 110 12.01 -10.81 17.84
C THR A 110 10.74 -10.12 17.32
N PRO A 111 10.01 -9.35 18.15
CA PRO A 111 8.85 -8.59 17.66
C PRO A 111 9.13 -7.68 16.47
N ARG A 112 10.30 -7.04 16.44
CA ARG A 112 10.72 -6.20 15.31
C ARG A 112 10.97 -7.03 14.06
N ASP A 113 11.70 -8.14 14.18
CA ASP A 113 11.98 -9.02 13.04
C ASP A 113 10.71 -9.65 12.50
N TYR A 114 9.75 -9.98 13.37
CA TYR A 114 8.42 -10.46 12.97
C TYR A 114 7.71 -9.44 12.09
N LEU A 115 7.65 -8.18 12.51
CA LEU A 115 7.02 -7.12 11.73
C LEU A 115 7.75 -6.85 10.41
N LEU A 116 9.08 -6.77 10.43
CA LEU A 116 9.87 -6.60 9.21
C LEU A 116 9.65 -7.75 8.22
N ALA A 117 9.66 -8.99 8.70
CA ALA A 117 9.36 -10.18 7.90
C ALA A 117 7.94 -10.11 7.31
N TYR A 118 6.94 -9.77 8.13
CA TYR A 118 5.56 -9.65 7.71
C TYR A 118 5.39 -8.60 6.59
N PHE A 119 5.93 -7.39 6.77
CA PHE A 119 5.88 -6.35 5.74
C PHE A 119 6.68 -6.71 4.48
N ALA A 120 7.82 -7.38 4.64
CA ALA A 120 8.61 -7.84 3.50
C ALA A 120 7.87 -8.91 2.70
N MET A 121 7.17 -9.84 3.37
CA MET A 121 6.35 -10.85 2.70
C MET A 121 5.15 -10.25 1.96
N MET A 122 4.44 -9.28 2.56
CA MET A 122 3.38 -8.54 1.86
C MET A 122 3.93 -7.78 0.64
N SER A 123 5.07 -7.10 0.79
CA SER A 123 5.72 -6.41 -0.34
C SER A 123 6.16 -7.38 -1.43
N ALA A 124 6.66 -8.57 -1.06
CA ALA A 124 7.05 -9.62 -2.00
C ALA A 124 5.86 -10.17 -2.78
N LEU A 125 4.72 -10.38 -2.11
CA LEU A 125 3.48 -10.84 -2.72
C LEU A 125 2.92 -9.81 -3.70
N ALA A 126 2.77 -8.55 -3.25
CA ALA A 126 2.28 -7.46 -4.09
C ALA A 126 3.17 -7.26 -5.33
N ALA A 127 4.48 -7.38 -5.16
CA ALA A 127 5.44 -7.25 -6.26
C ALA A 127 5.37 -8.42 -7.26
N ALA A 128 5.13 -9.64 -6.77
CA ALA A 128 4.94 -10.80 -7.63
C ALA A 128 3.66 -10.65 -8.47
N ASP A 129 2.56 -10.20 -7.86
CA ASP A 129 1.28 -10.00 -8.55
C ASP A 129 1.35 -8.85 -9.56
N ALA A 130 1.98 -7.73 -9.19
CA ALA A 130 2.16 -6.58 -10.06
C ALA A 130 3.09 -6.85 -11.26
N GLU A 131 4.02 -7.80 -11.19
CA GLU A 131 4.87 -8.16 -12.35
C GLU A 131 4.07 -8.89 -13.45
N GLU A 132 2.95 -9.51 -13.08
CA GLU A 132 2.03 -10.16 -14.04
C GLU A 132 1.07 -9.16 -14.69
N GLU A 133 1.00 -7.92 -14.19
CA GLU A 133 0.15 -6.85 -14.70
C GLU A 133 0.99 -5.75 -15.39
N ASP A 134 0.87 -5.66 -16.72
CA ASP A 134 1.60 -4.67 -17.55
C ASP A 134 1.48 -3.21 -17.05
N GLN A 135 0.41 -2.88 -16.32
CA GLN A 135 0.13 -1.55 -15.78
C GLN A 135 0.91 -1.24 -14.50
N LEU A 136 1.38 -2.25 -13.77
CA LEU A 136 2.00 -2.13 -12.45
C LEU A 136 3.51 -2.47 -12.45
N VAL A 137 4.06 -2.91 -13.58
CA VAL A 137 5.47 -3.29 -13.74
C VAL A 137 6.45 -2.18 -13.30
N ASP A 138 6.10 -0.91 -13.50
CA ASP A 138 6.95 0.22 -13.08
C ASP A 138 7.05 0.36 -11.55
N GLU A 139 6.03 -0.10 -10.80
CA GLU A 139 6.00 -0.08 -9.33
C GLU A 139 6.91 -1.18 -8.74
N VAL A 140 7.02 -2.33 -9.43
CA VAL A 140 7.85 -3.47 -9.02
C VAL A 140 9.35 -3.19 -9.14
N LYS A 141 9.76 -2.27 -10.02
CA LYS A 141 11.19 -1.96 -10.27
C LYS A 141 11.95 -1.47 -9.04
N GLN A 142 11.24 -0.94 -8.05
CA GLN A 142 11.82 -0.43 -6.80
C GLN A 142 11.86 -1.49 -5.71
N VAL A 143 11.17 -2.61 -5.90
CA VAL A 143 11.18 -3.76 -4.98
C VAL A 143 12.41 -4.62 -5.25
N ASN A 144 12.99 -5.16 -4.19
CA ASN A 144 14.13 -6.06 -4.26
C ASN A 144 13.80 -7.28 -5.14
N PRO A 145 14.60 -7.59 -6.18
CA PRO A 145 14.32 -8.73 -7.06
C PRO A 145 14.34 -10.08 -6.32
N GLU A 146 15.06 -10.20 -5.21
CA GLU A 146 15.00 -11.40 -4.36
C GLU A 146 13.62 -11.56 -3.70
N HIS A 147 12.96 -10.47 -3.35
CA HIS A 147 11.58 -10.50 -2.81
C HIS A 147 10.59 -10.89 -3.87
N VAL A 148 10.72 -10.34 -5.08
CA VAL A 148 9.88 -10.71 -6.22
C VAL A 148 9.98 -12.22 -6.50
N ALA A 149 11.21 -12.75 -6.57
CA ALA A 149 11.43 -14.18 -6.76
C ALA A 149 10.85 -15.02 -5.60
N PHE A 150 10.99 -14.55 -4.36
CA PHE A 150 10.43 -15.20 -3.18
C PHE A 150 8.90 -15.23 -3.22
N GLY A 151 8.25 -14.11 -3.56
CA GLY A 151 6.80 -13.98 -3.69
C GLY A 151 6.25 -14.91 -4.77
N LYS A 152 6.91 -14.99 -5.93
CA LYS A 152 6.53 -15.94 -6.99
C LYS A 152 6.65 -17.40 -6.56
N GLN A 153 7.67 -17.73 -5.76
CA GLN A 153 7.92 -19.10 -5.34
C GLN A 153 6.98 -19.55 -4.20
N TYR A 154 6.64 -18.66 -3.27
CA TYR A 154 5.93 -18.99 -2.04
C TYR A 154 4.59 -18.25 -1.86
N GLY A 155 4.08 -17.59 -2.90
CA GLY A 155 2.93 -16.68 -2.84
C GLY A 155 1.70 -17.27 -2.15
N GLU A 156 1.32 -18.51 -2.47
CA GLU A 156 0.18 -19.20 -1.83
C GLU A 156 0.34 -19.33 -0.31
N ARG A 157 1.55 -19.67 0.16
CA ARG A 157 1.84 -19.77 1.59
C ARG A 157 1.83 -18.40 2.27
N ILE A 158 2.30 -17.38 1.56
CA ILE A 158 2.27 -16.00 2.06
C ILE A 158 0.83 -15.52 2.18
N ARG A 159 -0.04 -15.78 1.19
CA ARG A 159 -1.47 -15.45 1.21
C ARG A 159 -2.19 -16.08 2.42
N GLU A 160 -1.98 -17.37 2.62
CA GLU A 160 -2.53 -18.09 3.78
C GLU A 160 -2.06 -17.46 5.10
N LEU A 161 -0.77 -17.10 5.21
CA LEU A 161 -0.20 -16.46 6.40
C LEU A 161 -0.78 -15.07 6.70
N ILE A 162 -1.04 -14.26 5.67
CA ILE A 162 -1.55 -12.88 5.82
C ILE A 162 -3.08 -12.80 5.83
N GLY A 163 -3.77 -13.92 5.53
CA GLY A 163 -5.24 -14.02 5.54
C GLY A 163 -5.92 -13.54 4.24
N GLU A 164 -5.24 -13.65 3.10
CA GLU A 164 -5.81 -13.44 1.74
C GLU A 164 -6.24 -14.77 1.10
#